data_AF-A0A120EA56-F1
#
_entry.id   AF-A0A120EA56-F1
#
_cell.length_a   1.000
_cell.length_b   1.000
_cell.length_c   1.000
_cell.angle_alpha   90.00
_cell.angle_beta   90.00
_cell.angle_gamma   90.00
#
_symmetry.space_group_name_H-M   'P 1'
#
loop_
_entity.id
_entity.type
_entity.pdbx_description
1 polymer ?
#
loop_
_entity_poly.entity_id
_entity_poly.type
_entity_poly.pdbx_seq_one_letter_code
_entity_poly.pdbx_strand_id
1 'polypeptide(L)'
;MKKKLVKGVNWSGGMIDTFIIVNDGALNDESIVVAPSLHLLEKAKAGAKKKTQQSAASDLCSYFEDLHAKEIDWRYVTDTEISSYLGKTLQQERNLSEISIERNIASIKDFYKTVAEIGISDAEIFLSYKYFSEPSMKLQEGRGAKPKFQLFRQYIHKQILTDLLASVKGKSPFVRERDELVLNIGFHCGLRSSEVTSTFNLDTRVIRKVLDQAAERKELSITLPIIGKGNKLRHVDFNPQITMAIKNFLEGRRSTLPDGHLICDSLGGCLSESHASRVFKSAKDCGLSRIKKTVVEHKKTTSDMTPEYMISFESAKKLVFHSLRHTFATNLVKHCYKLGIDPWVYVRDQMGHEKRETTETYIVFEANIHARDAIRTDLSIEDENY
;
A
#
# COMPACT_ATOMS: atom_id res chain seq x y z
N MET A 1 7.02 2.48 -28.29
CA MET A 1 6.20 3.69 -28.05
C MET A 1 6.57 4.26 -26.67
N LYS A 2 6.11 5.47 -26.33
CA LYS A 2 6.41 6.10 -25.04
C LYS A 2 5.21 6.87 -24.51
N LYS A 3 4.97 6.81 -23.20
CA LYS A 3 4.03 7.72 -22.53
C LYS A 3 4.73 9.04 -22.17
N LYS A 4 4.04 10.17 -22.33
CA LYS A 4 4.51 11.50 -21.91
C LYS A 4 3.45 12.20 -21.08
N LEU A 5 3.88 12.91 -20.03
CA LEU A 5 3.00 13.77 -19.22
C LEU A 5 2.85 15.12 -19.93
N VAL A 6 1.61 15.53 -20.18
CA VAL A 6 1.23 16.85 -20.68
C VAL A 6 0.54 17.60 -19.53
N LYS A 7 0.96 18.84 -19.29
CA LYS A 7 0.45 19.65 -18.18
C LYS A 7 -0.35 20.84 -18.68
N GLY A 8 -1.31 21.28 -17.87
CA GLY A 8 -2.03 22.53 -18.12
C GLY A 8 -2.86 22.52 -19.41
N VAL A 9 -3.45 21.37 -19.77
CA VAL A 9 -4.38 21.29 -20.89
C VAL A 9 -5.65 22.03 -20.51
N ASN A 10 -5.97 23.10 -21.25
CA ASN A 10 -7.19 23.87 -21.04
C ASN A 10 -8.40 23.15 -21.64
N TRP A 11 -9.47 23.04 -20.87
CA TRP A 11 -10.79 22.65 -21.35
C TRP A 11 -11.87 23.46 -20.61
N SER A 12 -13.15 23.29 -20.98
CA SER A 12 -14.26 24.04 -20.40
C SER A 12 -14.38 23.88 -18.88
N GLY A 13 -13.89 22.78 -18.30
CA GLY A 13 -13.83 22.53 -16.86
C GLY A 13 -12.54 22.96 -16.15
N GLY A 14 -11.64 23.71 -16.82
CA GLY A 14 -10.41 24.25 -16.23
C GLY A 14 -9.12 23.67 -16.81
N MET A 15 -8.03 23.68 -16.04
CA MET A 15 -6.74 23.11 -16.43
C MET A 15 -6.59 21.69 -15.89
N ILE A 16 -6.18 20.75 -16.75
CA ILE A 16 -5.90 19.37 -16.36
C ILE A 16 -4.52 18.90 -16.82
N ASP A 17 -3.92 18.01 -16.06
CA ASP A 17 -2.73 17.24 -16.44
C ASP A 17 -3.18 15.87 -16.96
N THR A 18 -2.61 15.42 -18.08
CA THR A 18 -2.91 14.10 -18.67
C THR A 18 -1.65 13.41 -19.20
N PHE A 19 -1.77 12.14 -19.57
CA PHE A 19 -0.73 11.42 -20.31
C PHE A 19 -1.15 11.21 -21.76
N ILE A 20 -0.19 11.31 -22.67
CA ILE A 20 -0.33 10.92 -24.07
C ILE A 20 0.59 9.76 -24.39
N ILE A 21 0.24 8.97 -25.40
CA ILE A 21 1.08 7.91 -25.95
C ILE A 21 1.62 8.40 -27.30
N VAL A 22 2.93 8.27 -27.47
CA VAL A 22 3.61 8.67 -28.71
C VAL A 22 4.40 7.51 -29.29
N ASN A 23 4.45 7.43 -30.62
CA ASN A 23 5.36 6.56 -31.36
C ASN A 23 6.82 6.95 -31.08
N ASP A 24 7.73 6.02 -31.33
CA ASP A 24 9.16 6.33 -31.24
C ASP A 24 9.58 7.21 -32.42
N GLY A 25 10.35 8.27 -32.13
CA GLY A 25 10.76 9.26 -33.15
C GLY A 25 10.67 10.70 -32.66
N ALA A 26 10.73 11.64 -33.60
CA ALA A 26 10.53 13.06 -33.33
C ALA A 26 9.08 13.33 -32.89
N LEU A 27 8.90 14.27 -31.96
CA LEU A 27 7.56 14.65 -31.50
C LEU A 27 6.92 15.59 -32.52
N ASN A 28 5.92 15.09 -33.22
CA ASN A 28 5.05 15.83 -34.14
C ASN A 28 3.60 15.32 -34.03
N ASP A 29 2.65 15.93 -34.73
CA ASP A 29 1.23 15.57 -34.64
C ASP A 29 0.97 14.10 -35.04
N GLU A 30 1.73 13.59 -36.00
CA GLU A 30 1.68 12.20 -36.48
C GLU A 30 2.25 11.19 -35.47
N SER A 31 3.08 11.66 -34.54
CA SER A 31 3.66 10.80 -33.50
C SER A 31 2.67 10.45 -32.41
N ILE A 32 1.53 11.15 -32.28
CA ILE A 32 0.56 10.90 -31.21
C ILE A 32 -0.32 9.71 -31.58
N VAL A 33 -0.34 8.70 -30.70
CA VAL A 33 -1.29 7.59 -30.80
C VAL A 33 -2.63 8.10 -30.24
N VAL A 34 -3.49 8.57 -31.15
CA VAL A 34 -4.68 9.38 -30.83
C VAL A 34 -5.66 8.67 -29.89
N ALA A 35 -6.10 7.46 -30.23
CA ALA A 35 -7.15 6.75 -29.49
C ALA A 35 -6.84 6.58 -27.99
N PRO A 36 -5.68 6.00 -27.57
CA PRO A 36 -5.37 5.85 -26.16
C PRO A 36 -5.05 7.18 -25.48
N SER A 37 -4.52 8.17 -26.22
CA SER A 37 -4.27 9.52 -25.67
C SER A 37 -5.58 10.25 -25.35
N LEU A 38 -6.59 10.12 -26.21
CA LEU A 38 -7.90 10.70 -25.98
C LEU A 38 -8.62 10.05 -24.80
N HIS A 39 -8.56 8.71 -24.68
CA HIS A 39 -9.07 8.02 -23.49
C HIS A 39 -8.42 8.53 -22.19
N LEU A 40 -7.11 8.73 -22.18
CA LEU A 40 -6.40 9.27 -21.01
C LEU A 40 -6.83 10.70 -20.69
N LEU A 41 -7.11 11.52 -21.73
CA LEU A 41 -7.69 12.85 -21.57
C LEU A 41 -9.09 12.80 -20.95
N GLU A 42 -9.97 11.92 -21.41
CA GLU A 42 -11.32 11.74 -20.83
C GLU A 42 -11.24 11.28 -19.37
N LYS A 43 -10.34 10.35 -19.04
CA LYS A 43 -10.07 10.01 -17.64
C LYS A 43 -9.60 11.20 -16.82
N ALA A 44 -8.84 12.13 -17.39
CA ALA A 44 -8.33 13.30 -16.68
C ALA A 44 -9.48 14.28 -16.40
N LYS A 45 -10.34 14.51 -17.40
CA LYS A 45 -11.57 15.30 -17.26
C LYS A 45 -12.51 14.72 -16.19
N ALA A 46 -12.60 13.39 -16.09
CA ALA A 46 -13.35 12.69 -15.05
C ALA A 46 -12.69 12.72 -13.65
N GLY A 47 -11.57 13.43 -13.47
CA GLY A 47 -10.91 13.63 -12.18
C GLY A 47 -10.01 12.47 -11.73
N ALA A 48 -9.55 11.61 -12.64
CA ALA A 48 -8.63 10.53 -12.28
C ALA A 48 -7.31 11.08 -11.72
N LYS A 49 -6.88 10.56 -10.57
CA LYS A 49 -5.61 10.97 -9.94
C LYS A 49 -4.42 10.66 -10.86
N LYS A 50 -3.38 11.51 -10.79
CA LYS A 50 -2.13 11.38 -11.57
C LYS A 50 -1.48 9.98 -11.55
N LYS A 51 -1.48 9.30 -10.40
CA LYS A 51 -0.95 7.91 -10.32
C LYS A 51 -1.80 6.92 -11.10
N THR A 52 -3.12 7.03 -10.99
CA THR A 52 -4.07 6.18 -11.74
C THR A 52 -3.92 6.40 -13.24
N GLN A 53 -3.87 7.67 -13.66
CA GLN A 53 -3.54 8.11 -15.02
C GLN A 53 -2.23 7.51 -15.53
N GLN A 54 -1.15 7.63 -14.74
CA GLN A 54 0.17 7.12 -15.10
C GLN A 54 0.18 5.59 -15.25
N SER A 55 -0.54 4.87 -14.39
CA SER A 55 -0.72 3.42 -14.44
C SER A 55 -1.44 3.00 -15.72
N ALA A 56 -2.61 3.59 -16.00
CA ALA A 56 -3.37 3.33 -17.23
C ALA A 56 -2.54 3.63 -18.48
N ALA A 57 -1.82 4.76 -18.51
CA ALA A 57 -0.94 5.10 -19.62
C ALA A 57 0.21 4.10 -19.83
N SER A 58 0.67 3.41 -18.77
CA SER A 58 1.69 2.36 -18.90
C SER A 58 1.12 1.12 -19.56
N ASP A 59 -0.08 0.74 -19.12
CA ASP A 59 -0.77 -0.47 -19.57
C ASP A 59 -1.16 -0.32 -21.04
N LEU A 60 -1.72 0.84 -21.40
CA LEU A 60 -2.07 1.15 -22.78
C LEU A 60 -0.84 1.33 -23.67
N CYS A 61 0.26 1.89 -23.18
CA CYS A 61 1.50 1.96 -23.96
C CYS A 61 2.02 0.55 -24.29
N SER A 62 2.03 -0.33 -23.29
CA SER A 62 2.41 -1.75 -23.46
C SER A 62 1.50 -2.47 -24.46
N TYR A 63 0.20 -2.23 -24.37
CA TYR A 63 -0.79 -2.87 -25.24
C TYR A 63 -0.69 -2.39 -26.69
N PHE A 64 -0.63 -1.07 -26.91
CA PHE A 64 -0.51 -0.50 -28.25
C PHE A 64 0.84 -0.81 -28.90
N GLU A 65 1.91 -0.97 -28.12
CA GLU A 65 3.19 -1.49 -28.63
C GLU A 65 3.05 -2.91 -29.17
N ASP A 66 2.35 -3.79 -28.45
CA ASP A 66 2.13 -5.17 -28.88
C ASP A 66 1.27 -5.25 -30.15
N LEU A 67 0.20 -4.46 -30.22
CA LEU A 67 -0.64 -4.36 -31.42
C LEU A 67 0.16 -3.84 -32.62
N HIS A 68 0.95 -2.78 -32.43
CA HIS A 68 1.77 -2.20 -33.49
C HIS A 68 2.83 -3.18 -33.99
N ALA A 69 3.50 -3.90 -33.09
CA ALA A 69 4.49 -4.92 -33.46
C ALA A 69 3.91 -6.09 -34.24
N LYS A 70 2.60 -6.34 -34.12
CA LYS A 70 1.86 -7.38 -34.83
C LYS A 70 1.03 -6.84 -36.01
N GLU A 71 1.15 -5.55 -36.31
CA GLU A 71 0.40 -4.85 -37.36
C GLU A 71 -1.14 -4.99 -37.23
N ILE A 72 -1.64 -5.05 -36.00
CA ILE A 72 -3.07 -5.17 -35.70
C ILE A 72 -3.65 -3.78 -35.41
N ASP A 73 -4.73 -3.42 -36.11
CA ASP A 73 -5.53 -2.26 -35.72
C ASP A 73 -6.35 -2.59 -34.47
N TRP A 74 -6.22 -1.73 -33.46
CA TRP A 74 -6.95 -1.83 -32.20
C TRP A 74 -8.47 -1.94 -32.39
N ARG A 75 -9.04 -1.43 -33.48
CA ARG A 75 -10.48 -1.53 -33.79
C ARG A 75 -10.94 -2.95 -34.13
N TYR A 76 -10.05 -3.81 -34.60
CA TYR A 76 -10.38 -5.15 -35.11
C TYR A 76 -9.75 -6.27 -34.26
N VAL A 77 -9.41 -5.96 -33.02
CA VAL A 77 -8.85 -6.91 -32.08
C VAL A 77 -9.88 -7.97 -31.71
N THR A 78 -9.48 -9.25 -31.75
CA THR A 78 -10.29 -10.38 -31.31
C THR A 78 -9.80 -10.91 -29.96
N ASP A 79 -10.56 -11.85 -29.40
CA ASP A 79 -10.17 -12.57 -28.18
C ASP A 79 -8.82 -13.28 -28.32
N THR A 80 -8.43 -13.67 -29.54
CA THR A 80 -7.15 -14.34 -29.80
C THR A 80 -5.97 -13.41 -29.58
N GLU A 81 -6.01 -12.18 -30.12
CA GLU A 81 -4.93 -11.21 -29.95
C GLU A 81 -4.81 -10.78 -28.48
N ILE A 82 -5.95 -10.63 -27.78
CA ILE A 82 -5.96 -10.27 -26.36
C ILE A 82 -5.39 -11.42 -25.52
N SER A 83 -5.82 -12.64 -25.77
CA SER A 83 -5.29 -13.84 -25.10
C SER A 83 -3.77 -13.98 -25.33
N SER A 84 -3.32 -13.71 -26.56
CA SER A 84 -1.90 -13.67 -26.92
C SER A 84 -1.15 -12.58 -26.14
N TYR A 85 -1.66 -11.36 -26.09
CA TYR A 85 -1.06 -10.27 -25.32
C TYR A 85 -0.93 -10.62 -23.82
N LEU A 86 -2.00 -11.13 -23.22
CA LEU A 86 -2.02 -11.44 -21.79
C LEU A 86 -1.09 -12.63 -21.45
N GLY A 87 -1.17 -13.73 -22.20
CA GLY A 87 -0.40 -14.94 -21.93
C GLY A 87 1.04 -14.88 -22.41
N LYS A 88 1.27 -14.49 -23.67
CA LYS A 88 2.62 -14.44 -24.24
C LYS A 88 3.36 -13.18 -23.79
N THR A 89 2.82 -12.01 -24.09
CA THR A 89 3.53 -10.74 -23.88
C THR A 89 3.64 -10.39 -22.40
N LEU A 90 2.53 -10.38 -21.66
CA LEU A 90 2.56 -9.95 -20.25
C LEU A 90 3.11 -11.01 -19.30
N GLN A 91 2.65 -12.27 -19.44
CA GLN A 91 3.01 -13.33 -18.52
C GLN A 91 4.34 -14.00 -18.86
N GLN A 92 4.57 -14.43 -20.10
CA GLN A 92 5.80 -15.16 -20.45
C GLN A 92 6.98 -14.21 -20.67
N GLU A 93 6.82 -13.21 -21.53
CA GLU A 93 7.92 -12.32 -21.93
C GLU A 93 8.25 -11.28 -20.85
N ARG A 94 7.23 -10.65 -20.26
CA ARG A 94 7.40 -9.60 -19.23
C ARG A 94 7.34 -10.12 -17.79
N ASN A 95 6.99 -11.38 -17.57
CA ASN A 95 6.91 -12.02 -16.24
C ASN A 95 6.11 -11.19 -15.22
N LEU A 96 4.99 -10.60 -15.65
CA LEU A 96 4.13 -9.80 -14.79
C LEU A 96 3.33 -10.69 -13.83
N SER A 97 3.11 -10.18 -12.61
CA SER A 97 2.21 -10.82 -11.65
C SER A 97 0.76 -10.77 -12.11
N GLU A 98 -0.05 -11.73 -11.65
CA GLU A 98 -1.48 -11.79 -11.97
C GLU A 98 -2.22 -10.49 -11.66
N ILE A 99 -1.97 -9.88 -10.49
CA ILE A 99 -2.53 -8.56 -10.11
C ILE A 99 -2.16 -7.46 -11.15
N SER A 100 -0.95 -7.53 -11.72
CA SER A 100 -0.53 -6.58 -12.75
C SER A 100 -1.21 -6.85 -14.09
N ILE A 101 -1.48 -8.12 -14.41
CA ILE A 101 -2.23 -8.54 -15.60
C ILE A 101 -3.70 -8.13 -15.47
N GLU A 102 -4.34 -8.38 -14.32
CA GLU A 102 -5.71 -7.92 -14.02
C GLU A 102 -5.85 -6.39 -14.14
N ARG A 103 -4.84 -5.65 -13.68
CA ARG A 103 -4.79 -4.19 -13.86
C ARG A 103 -4.70 -3.80 -15.34
N ASN A 104 -3.92 -4.51 -16.16
CA ASN A 104 -3.87 -4.28 -17.60
C ASN A 104 -5.23 -4.55 -18.25
N ILE A 105 -5.88 -5.66 -17.90
CA ILE A 105 -7.23 -5.99 -18.37
C ILE A 105 -8.22 -4.88 -18.04
N ALA A 106 -8.18 -4.36 -16.80
CA ALA A 106 -9.05 -3.26 -16.39
C ALA A 106 -8.79 -1.99 -17.22
N SER A 107 -7.52 -1.63 -17.46
CA SER A 107 -7.15 -0.49 -18.30
C SER A 107 -7.61 -0.66 -19.75
N ILE A 108 -7.51 -1.88 -20.31
CA ILE A 108 -7.92 -2.18 -21.69
C ILE A 108 -9.45 -2.15 -21.84
N LYS A 109 -10.19 -2.76 -20.90
CA LYS A 109 -11.67 -2.70 -20.88
C LYS A 109 -12.17 -1.26 -20.79
N ASP A 110 -11.59 -0.48 -19.90
CA ASP A 110 -11.94 0.92 -19.71
C ASP A 110 -11.61 1.76 -20.95
N PHE A 111 -10.52 1.46 -21.65
CA PHE A 111 -10.20 2.05 -22.95
C PHE A 111 -11.28 1.75 -24.00
N TYR A 112 -11.62 0.47 -24.23
CA TYR A 112 -12.62 0.08 -25.23
C TYR A 112 -14.01 0.63 -24.93
N LYS A 113 -14.39 0.67 -23.65
CA LYS A 113 -15.61 1.34 -23.20
C LYS A 113 -15.61 2.83 -23.55
N THR A 114 -14.53 3.53 -23.23
CA THR A 114 -14.42 4.98 -23.48
C THR A 114 -14.50 5.31 -24.97
N VAL A 115 -13.78 4.57 -25.83
CA VAL A 115 -13.78 4.84 -27.28
C VAL A 115 -15.13 4.54 -27.95
N ALA A 116 -15.91 3.61 -27.40
CA ALA A 116 -17.30 3.40 -27.81
C ALA A 116 -18.20 4.56 -27.34
N GLU A 117 -18.08 4.99 -26.08
CA GLU A 117 -18.87 6.10 -25.52
C GLU A 117 -18.67 7.43 -26.27
N ILE A 118 -17.46 7.71 -26.73
CA ILE A 118 -17.12 8.93 -27.51
C ILE A 118 -17.33 8.77 -29.02
N GLY A 119 -17.80 7.61 -29.50
CA GLY A 119 -18.14 7.37 -30.91
C GLY A 119 -16.95 7.20 -31.87
N ILE A 120 -15.78 6.75 -31.38
CA ILE A 120 -14.62 6.44 -32.22
C ILE A 120 -14.67 5.00 -32.76
N SER A 121 -15.43 4.13 -32.09
CA SER A 121 -15.70 2.75 -32.50
C SER A 121 -17.21 2.51 -32.55
N ASP A 122 -17.67 1.79 -33.55
CA ASP A 122 -19.09 1.45 -33.76
C ASP A 122 -19.60 0.37 -32.79
N ALA A 123 -18.69 -0.36 -32.12
CA ALA A 123 -19.05 -1.39 -31.17
C ALA A 123 -18.13 -1.41 -29.93
N GLU A 124 -18.73 -1.68 -28.77
CA GLU A 124 -18.01 -2.07 -27.56
C GLU A 124 -17.40 -3.44 -27.79
N ILE A 125 -16.06 -3.54 -27.66
CA ILE A 125 -15.40 -4.84 -27.78
C ILE A 125 -15.65 -5.64 -26.49
N PHE A 126 -16.48 -6.68 -26.61
CA PHE A 126 -16.65 -7.66 -25.55
C PHE A 126 -15.44 -8.60 -25.51
N LEU A 127 -14.59 -8.42 -24.52
CA LEU A 127 -13.36 -9.19 -24.36
C LEU A 127 -13.60 -10.47 -23.56
N SER A 128 -13.72 -11.61 -24.25
CA SER A 128 -13.74 -12.96 -23.67
C SER A 128 -12.33 -13.57 -23.80
N TYR A 129 -11.40 -13.04 -23.02
CA TYR A 129 -9.99 -13.47 -23.06
C TYR A 129 -9.73 -14.75 -22.27
N LYS A 130 -8.69 -15.48 -22.68
CA LYS A 130 -8.11 -16.60 -21.95
C LYS A 130 -6.60 -16.36 -21.80
N TYR A 131 -6.11 -16.36 -20.57
CA TYR A 131 -4.68 -16.49 -20.31
C TYR A 131 -4.51 -17.53 -19.22
N PHE A 132 -3.28 -18.03 -19.04
CA PHE A 132 -2.99 -18.89 -17.90
C PHE A 132 -3.02 -18.03 -16.64
N SER A 133 -4.20 -17.74 -16.12
CA SER A 133 -4.32 -17.72 -14.67
C SER A 133 -4.03 -19.15 -14.27
N GLU A 134 -3.13 -19.40 -13.30
CA GLU A 134 -3.29 -20.64 -12.54
C GLU A 134 -4.78 -20.69 -12.23
N PRO A 135 -5.52 -21.76 -12.59
CA PRO A 135 -6.84 -21.90 -12.02
C PRO A 135 -6.59 -21.60 -10.55
N SER A 136 -7.35 -20.69 -9.96
CA SER A 136 -7.61 -20.87 -8.54
C SER A 136 -8.11 -22.31 -8.52
N MET A 137 -7.21 -23.26 -8.26
CA MET A 137 -7.57 -24.53 -7.73
C MET A 137 -8.18 -24.08 -6.43
N LYS A 138 -9.47 -23.77 -6.49
CA LYS A 138 -10.42 -24.13 -5.49
C LYS A 138 -10.30 -25.64 -5.43
N LEU A 139 -9.17 -26.13 -4.90
CA LEU A 139 -9.18 -27.20 -3.94
C LEU A 139 -10.45 -26.95 -3.16
N GLN A 140 -11.32 -27.95 -3.07
CA GLN A 140 -12.32 -27.95 -2.02
C GLN A 140 -11.55 -27.60 -0.75
N GLU A 141 -11.62 -26.33 -0.35
CA GLU A 141 -11.12 -25.88 0.92
C GLU A 141 -12.14 -26.50 1.86
N GLY A 142 -11.84 -27.73 2.29
CA GLY A 142 -12.46 -28.29 3.49
C GLY A 142 -12.45 -27.18 4.52
N ARG A 143 -13.62 -26.94 5.13
CA ARG A 143 -14.00 -25.81 6.00
C ARG A 143 -12.93 -25.41 7.02
N GLY A 144 -11.85 -24.79 6.55
CA GLY A 144 -10.61 -24.54 7.28
C GLY A 144 -9.74 -23.68 6.38
N ALA A 145 -9.85 -22.37 6.53
CA ALA A 145 -9.09 -21.39 5.79
C ALA A 145 -7.60 -21.72 5.86
N LYS A 146 -6.96 -22.05 4.73
CA LYS A 146 -5.50 -22.19 4.72
C LYS A 146 -4.89 -20.87 5.19
N PRO A 147 -3.95 -20.87 6.17
CA PRO A 147 -3.38 -19.65 6.71
C PRO A 147 -2.76 -18.81 5.57
N LYS A 148 -3.08 -17.52 5.50
CA LYS A 148 -2.41 -16.61 4.55
C LYS A 148 -0.95 -16.41 4.97
N PHE A 149 -0.07 -17.35 4.61
CA PHE A 149 1.38 -17.34 4.90
C PHE A 149 2.09 -16.07 4.41
N GLN A 150 1.46 -15.27 3.55
CA GLN A 150 1.99 -13.99 3.09
C GLN A 150 2.12 -12.95 4.23
N LEU A 151 1.23 -12.97 5.23
CA LEU A 151 1.36 -12.10 6.42
C LEU A 151 2.55 -12.54 7.28
N PHE A 152 2.78 -13.85 7.42
CA PHE A 152 3.95 -14.37 8.13
C PHE A 152 5.24 -13.80 7.53
N ARG A 153 5.36 -13.78 6.20
CA ARG A 153 6.54 -13.25 5.50
C ARG A 153 6.70 -11.72 5.60
N GLN A 154 5.71 -11.01 6.12
CA GLN A 154 5.69 -9.55 6.21
C GLN A 154 5.72 -9.03 7.65
N TYR A 155 5.66 -9.91 8.65
CA TYR A 155 5.67 -9.49 10.04
C TYR A 155 7.05 -8.96 10.45
N ILE A 156 7.09 -7.84 11.17
CA ILE A 156 8.32 -7.20 11.65
C ILE A 156 8.39 -7.37 13.16
N HIS A 157 9.27 -8.26 13.62
CA HIS A 157 9.52 -8.42 15.06
C HIS A 157 10.18 -7.16 15.65
N LYS A 158 9.99 -6.91 16.95
CA LYS A 158 10.54 -5.73 17.65
C LYS A 158 12.05 -5.58 17.46
N GLN A 159 12.78 -6.70 17.47
CA GLN A 159 14.22 -6.69 17.23
C GLN A 159 14.60 -6.22 15.81
N ILE A 160 13.81 -6.63 14.80
CA ILE A 160 13.99 -6.15 13.42
C ILE A 160 13.67 -4.65 13.32
N LEU A 161 12.63 -4.17 14.03
CA LEU A 161 12.36 -2.73 14.12
C LEU A 161 13.55 -1.99 14.75
N THR A 162 14.13 -2.50 15.84
CA THR A 162 15.32 -1.92 16.47
C THR A 162 16.48 -1.85 15.48
N ASP A 163 16.73 -2.91 14.71
CA ASP A 163 17.76 -2.92 13.68
C ASP A 163 17.49 -1.89 12.57
N LEU A 164 16.22 -1.74 12.16
CA LEU A 164 15.82 -0.73 11.17
C LEU A 164 16.06 0.68 11.72
N LEU A 165 15.62 0.98 12.94
CA LEU A 165 15.80 2.28 13.59
C LEU A 165 17.29 2.62 13.75
N ALA A 166 18.11 1.67 14.22
CA ALA A 166 19.56 1.83 14.35
C ALA A 166 20.27 2.05 13.00
N SER A 167 19.60 1.71 11.90
CA SER A 167 20.12 1.83 10.53
C SER A 167 19.56 3.05 9.78
N VAL A 168 18.72 3.86 10.42
CA VAL A 168 18.23 5.12 9.84
C VAL A 168 19.39 6.09 9.66
N LYS A 169 19.60 6.51 8.41
CA LYS A 169 20.58 7.54 8.06
C LYS A 169 19.90 8.90 8.07
N GLY A 170 20.54 9.88 8.69
CA GLY A 170 20.12 11.28 8.60
C GLY A 170 21.31 12.19 8.37
N LYS A 171 21.15 13.19 7.50
CA LYS A 171 22.19 14.22 7.27
C LYS A 171 22.42 15.10 8.50
N SER A 172 21.43 15.16 9.39
CA SER A 172 21.49 15.87 10.66
C SER A 172 20.74 15.07 11.74
N PRO A 173 20.97 15.37 13.03
CA PRO A 173 20.20 14.77 14.13
C PRO A 173 18.69 14.95 13.97
N PHE A 174 18.24 16.12 13.48
CA PHE A 174 16.83 16.38 13.18
C PHE A 174 16.28 15.40 12.13
N VAL A 175 16.98 15.29 10.99
CA VAL A 175 16.56 14.41 9.88
C VAL A 175 16.53 12.95 10.34
N ARG A 176 17.50 12.53 11.14
CA ARG A 176 17.58 11.17 11.68
C ARG A 176 16.39 10.87 12.60
N GLU A 177 16.12 11.72 13.60
CA GLU A 177 15.01 11.52 14.52
C GLU A 177 13.65 11.58 13.82
N ARG A 178 13.46 12.49 12.87
CA ARG A 178 12.25 12.54 12.02
C ARG A 178 12.04 11.21 11.29
N ASP A 179 13.09 10.66 10.69
CA ASP A 179 13.01 9.43 9.90
C ASP A 179 12.85 8.18 10.79
N GLU A 180 13.41 8.19 12.02
CA GLU A 180 13.10 7.19 13.05
C GLU A 180 11.62 7.29 13.48
N LEU A 181 11.09 8.50 13.65
CA LEU A 181 9.69 8.73 13.99
C LEU A 181 8.75 8.22 12.89
N VAL A 182 9.11 8.40 11.61
CA VAL A 182 8.36 7.84 10.46
C VAL A 182 8.20 6.32 10.57
N LEU A 183 9.26 5.59 10.92
CA LEU A 183 9.19 4.14 11.09
C LEU A 183 8.35 3.75 12.30
N ASN A 184 8.49 4.48 13.41
CA ASN A 184 7.69 4.26 14.62
C ASN A 184 6.20 4.52 14.37
N ILE A 185 5.81 5.56 13.64
CA ILE A 185 4.42 5.82 13.24
C ILE A 185 3.86 4.67 12.41
N GLY A 186 4.65 4.16 11.45
CA GLY A 186 4.25 3.00 10.65
C GLY A 186 4.01 1.75 11.52
N PHE A 187 4.87 1.52 12.51
CA PHE A 187 4.83 0.34 13.39
C PHE A 187 3.76 0.42 14.49
N HIS A 188 3.58 1.59 15.10
CA HIS A 188 2.73 1.79 16.28
C HIS A 188 1.34 2.35 15.96
N CYS A 189 1.12 2.88 14.75
CA CYS A 189 -0.17 3.46 14.34
C CYS A 189 -0.69 2.89 13.02
N GLY A 190 0.11 2.06 12.34
CA GLY A 190 -0.29 1.43 11.08
C GLY A 190 -0.62 2.39 9.95
N LEU A 191 -0.09 3.62 9.95
CA LEU A 191 -0.39 4.59 8.90
C LEU A 191 0.23 4.17 7.54
N ARG A 192 -0.44 4.52 6.45
CA ARG A 192 0.10 4.34 5.09
C ARG A 192 1.21 5.37 4.83
N SER A 193 2.16 5.05 3.94
CA SER A 193 3.27 5.94 3.58
C SER A 193 2.82 7.36 3.20
N SER A 194 1.74 7.45 2.39
CA SER A 194 1.14 8.72 2.00
C SER A 194 0.39 9.43 3.13
N GLU A 195 -0.11 8.71 4.12
CA GLU A 195 -0.81 9.30 5.26
C GLU A 195 0.18 9.97 6.23
N VAL A 196 1.38 9.39 6.39
CA VAL A 196 2.46 9.92 7.24
C VAL A 196 3.00 11.27 6.76
N THR A 197 2.94 11.53 5.46
CA THR A 197 3.45 12.76 4.83
C THR A 197 2.37 13.64 4.21
N SER A 198 1.10 13.28 4.39
CA SER A 198 -0.03 14.04 3.85
C SER A 198 -0.08 15.43 4.45
N THR A 199 -0.38 16.44 3.62
CA THR A 199 -0.59 17.80 4.10
C THR A 199 -1.83 17.97 4.96
N PHE A 200 -2.76 17.00 4.92
CA PHE A 200 -3.99 17.02 5.69
C PHE A 200 -3.91 16.25 7.01
N ASN A 201 -2.79 15.55 7.27
CA ASN A 201 -2.61 14.73 8.46
C ASN A 201 -1.42 15.24 9.28
N LEU A 202 -1.37 14.85 10.56
CA LEU A 202 -0.24 15.09 11.45
C LEU A 202 0.22 16.57 11.46
N ASP A 203 -0.74 17.49 11.46
CA ASP A 203 -0.47 18.92 11.64
C ASP A 203 -0.07 19.21 13.09
N THR A 204 1.03 19.93 13.29
CA THR A 204 1.59 20.16 14.63
C THR A 204 0.68 20.96 15.53
N ARG A 205 -0.17 21.85 15.00
CA ARG A 205 -1.14 22.62 15.80
C ARG A 205 -2.21 21.70 16.37
N VAL A 206 -2.72 20.79 15.53
CA VAL A 206 -3.69 19.78 15.94
C VAL A 206 -3.06 18.84 16.97
N ILE A 207 -1.84 18.35 16.72
CA ILE A 207 -1.17 17.44 17.63
C ILE A 207 -0.89 18.12 18.98
N ARG A 208 -0.36 19.35 19.01
CA ARG A 208 -0.10 20.09 20.26
C ARG A 208 -1.39 20.25 21.07
N LYS A 209 -2.46 20.71 20.42
CA LYS A 209 -3.78 20.84 21.07
C LYS A 209 -4.26 19.52 21.69
N VAL A 210 -4.12 18.41 20.98
CA VAL A 210 -4.54 17.10 21.48
C VAL A 210 -3.63 16.61 22.61
N LEU A 211 -2.31 16.87 22.54
CA LEU A 211 -1.37 16.57 23.62
C LEU A 211 -1.69 17.36 24.89
N ASP A 212 -2.02 18.65 24.77
CA ASP A 212 -2.39 19.51 25.90
C ASP A 212 -3.67 18.99 26.56
N GLN A 213 -4.68 18.66 25.76
CA GLN A 213 -5.93 18.05 26.24
C GLN A 213 -5.72 16.71 26.95
N ALA A 214 -4.84 15.85 26.43
CA ALA A 214 -4.50 14.58 27.07
C ALA A 214 -3.75 14.81 28.39
N ALA A 215 -2.86 15.79 28.45
CA ALA A 215 -2.14 16.14 29.68
C ALA A 215 -3.09 16.63 30.78
N GLU A 216 -4.07 17.48 30.44
CA GLU A 216 -5.13 17.93 31.37
C GLU A 216 -5.92 16.74 31.94
N ARG A 217 -6.19 15.73 31.11
CA ARG A 217 -6.90 14.50 31.49
C ARG A 217 -6.02 13.43 32.13
N LYS A 218 -4.70 13.65 32.22
CA LYS A 218 -3.70 12.66 32.64
C LYS A 218 -3.71 11.39 31.78
N GLU A 219 -4.07 11.52 30.51
CA GLU A 219 -4.04 10.44 29.52
C GLU A 219 -2.64 10.35 28.90
N LEU A 220 -2.13 9.12 28.75
CA LEU A 220 -0.81 8.87 28.15
C LEU A 220 -0.90 8.60 26.64
N SER A 221 -2.10 8.38 26.12
CA SER A 221 -2.39 8.15 24.70
C SER A 221 -3.16 9.32 24.13
N ILE A 222 -3.06 9.51 22.81
CA ILE A 222 -3.85 10.49 22.08
C ILE A 222 -4.59 9.84 20.91
N THR A 223 -5.69 10.45 20.49
CA THR A 223 -6.42 10.04 19.27
C THR A 223 -6.34 11.16 18.26
N LEU A 224 -5.90 10.86 17.03
CA LEU A 224 -5.74 11.84 15.96
C LEU A 224 -6.66 11.54 14.78
N PRO A 225 -7.28 12.57 14.16
CA PRO A 225 -7.98 12.43 12.89
C PRO A 225 -6.98 12.20 11.76
N ILE A 226 -7.19 11.15 10.97
CA ILE A 226 -6.37 10.77 9.82
C ILE A 226 -7.24 10.60 8.58
N ILE A 227 -6.95 11.37 7.54
CA ILE A 227 -7.56 11.26 6.22
C ILE A 227 -6.78 10.24 5.39
N GLY A 228 -7.47 9.17 4.98
CA GLY A 228 -6.92 8.04 4.23
C GLY A 228 -7.32 8.03 2.75
N LYS A 229 -7.21 6.85 2.14
CA LYS A 229 -7.59 6.62 0.73
C LYS A 229 -9.07 6.99 0.53
N GLY A 230 -9.36 7.70 -0.57
CA GLY A 230 -10.71 8.15 -0.88
C GLY A 230 -11.20 9.34 -0.04
N ASN A 231 -10.27 10.09 0.59
CA ASN A 231 -10.57 11.20 1.50
C ASN A 231 -11.44 10.80 2.70
N LYS A 232 -11.35 9.53 3.10
CA LYS A 232 -12.09 9.00 4.25
C LYS A 232 -11.37 9.34 5.55
N LEU A 233 -12.07 9.99 6.46
CA LEU A 233 -11.61 10.30 7.80
C LEU A 233 -11.74 9.08 8.71
N ARG A 234 -10.72 8.81 9.52
CA ARG A 234 -10.78 7.88 10.65
C ARG A 234 -10.04 8.45 11.85
N HIS A 235 -10.39 8.01 13.04
CA HIS A 235 -9.66 8.35 14.26
C HIS A 235 -8.68 7.22 14.57
N VAL A 236 -7.41 7.56 14.76
CA VAL A 236 -6.35 6.60 15.03
C VAL A 236 -5.79 6.86 16.42
N ASP A 237 -5.68 5.81 17.22
CA ASP A 237 -5.13 5.86 18.56
C ASP A 237 -3.61 5.70 18.54
N PHE A 238 -2.95 6.61 19.23
CA PHE A 238 -1.52 6.68 19.39
C PHE A 238 -1.21 6.23 20.81
N ASN A 239 -0.57 5.07 20.94
CA ASN A 239 -0.20 4.51 22.23
C ASN A 239 0.81 5.42 22.98
N PRO A 240 1.08 5.17 24.27
CA PRO A 240 1.99 6.01 25.06
C PRO A 240 3.40 6.13 24.48
N GLN A 241 3.93 5.07 23.89
CA GLN A 241 5.28 5.06 23.33
C GLN A 241 5.41 6.04 22.17
N ILE A 242 4.48 6.01 21.21
CA ILE A 242 4.53 6.93 20.06
C ILE A 242 4.11 8.35 20.45
N THR A 243 3.17 8.50 21.38
CA THR A 243 2.75 9.80 21.90
C THR A 243 3.93 10.53 22.53
N MET A 244 4.71 9.84 23.37
CA MET A 244 5.92 10.40 23.97
C MET A 244 6.98 10.73 22.93
N ALA A 245 7.19 9.86 21.93
CA ALA A 245 8.17 10.11 20.87
C ALA A 245 7.81 11.36 20.04
N ILE A 246 6.52 11.54 19.73
CA ILE A 246 6.02 12.73 19.03
C ILE A 246 6.23 13.98 19.89
N LYS A 247 5.84 13.92 21.17
CA LYS A 247 6.03 15.04 22.11
C LYS A 247 7.49 15.46 22.20
N ASN A 248 8.39 14.51 22.43
CA ASN A 248 9.83 14.76 22.51
C ASN A 248 10.39 15.37 21.22
N PHE A 249 9.89 14.93 20.06
CA PHE A 249 10.32 15.51 18.78
C PHE A 249 9.82 16.96 18.61
N LEU A 250 8.56 17.24 18.96
CA LEU A 250 7.93 18.57 18.89
C LEU A 250 8.56 19.59 19.85
N GLU A 251 8.97 19.15 21.03
CA GLU A 251 9.61 19.96 22.07
C GLU A 251 11.13 20.01 21.93
N GLY A 252 11.72 19.00 21.30
CA GLY A 252 13.15 18.86 21.05
C GLY A 252 13.56 19.41 19.68
N ARG A 253 14.00 18.53 18.78
CA ARG A 253 14.67 18.95 17.53
C ARG A 253 13.77 19.68 16.53
N ARG A 254 12.44 19.56 16.64
CA ARG A 254 11.47 20.28 15.78
C ARG A 254 10.96 21.59 16.40
N SER A 255 11.39 21.95 17.61
CA SER A 255 10.85 23.10 18.36
C SER A 255 11.04 24.45 17.67
N THR A 256 12.12 24.61 16.90
CA THR A 256 12.47 25.88 16.23
C THR A 256 11.78 26.07 14.88
N LEU A 257 11.09 25.04 14.36
CA LEU A 257 10.38 25.11 13.10
C LEU A 257 8.97 25.64 13.29
N PRO A 258 8.43 26.39 12.31
CA PRO A 258 7.05 26.84 12.36
C PRO A 258 6.08 25.65 12.40
N ASP A 259 4.85 25.96 12.80
CA ASP A 259 3.76 25.01 12.74
C ASP A 259 3.48 24.57 11.30
N GLY A 260 3.09 23.31 11.15
CA GLY A 260 2.85 22.69 9.85
C GLY A 260 2.92 21.17 9.96
N HIS A 261 3.64 20.53 9.05
CA HIS A 261 3.73 19.07 9.04
C HIS A 261 4.64 18.56 10.18
N LEU A 262 4.20 17.52 10.89
CA LEU A 262 5.06 16.80 11.83
C LEU A 262 6.28 16.22 11.10
N ILE A 263 6.04 15.57 9.95
CA ILE A 263 7.07 14.97 9.10
C ILE A 263 7.37 15.93 7.95
N CYS A 264 8.38 16.78 8.14
CA CYS A 264 8.75 17.85 7.22
C CYS A 264 10.23 17.80 6.82
N ASP A 265 10.63 18.57 5.80
CA ASP A 265 12.04 18.83 5.54
C ASP A 265 12.68 19.72 6.64
N SER A 266 13.97 20.00 6.52
CA SER A 266 14.71 20.81 7.51
C SER A 266 14.26 22.27 7.61
N LEU A 267 13.42 22.75 6.69
CA LEU A 267 12.85 24.09 6.65
C LEU A 267 11.35 24.10 6.99
N GLY A 268 10.76 22.95 7.31
CA GLY A 268 9.32 22.82 7.60
C GLY A 268 8.45 22.51 6.36
N GLY A 269 9.06 22.33 5.18
CA GLY A 269 8.36 22.05 3.93
C GLY A 269 7.81 20.63 3.82
N CYS A 270 6.88 20.42 2.88
CA CYS A 270 6.26 19.13 2.62
C CYS A 270 7.28 18.12 2.06
N LEU A 271 7.17 16.87 2.51
CA LEU A 271 7.89 15.76 1.92
C LEU A 271 7.01 14.99 0.93
N SER A 272 7.64 14.30 -0.02
CA SER A 272 6.92 13.48 -0.99
C SER A 272 6.12 12.35 -0.33
N GLU A 273 4.98 11.94 -0.91
CA GLU A 273 4.19 10.79 -0.46
C GLU A 273 4.98 9.46 -0.35
N SER A 274 6.11 9.34 -1.05
CA SER A 274 6.98 8.16 -1.02
C SER A 274 8.07 8.23 0.04
N HIS A 275 8.16 9.32 0.81
CA HIS A 275 9.26 9.55 1.76
C HIS A 275 9.37 8.42 2.76
N ALA A 276 8.27 8.02 3.40
CA ALA A 276 8.29 6.93 4.38
C ALA A 276 8.73 5.59 3.77
N SER A 277 8.32 5.31 2.54
CA SER A 277 8.80 4.15 1.79
C SER A 277 10.30 4.22 1.46
N ARG A 278 10.81 5.40 1.12
CA ARG A 278 12.24 5.64 0.86
C ARG A 278 13.08 5.51 2.12
N VAL A 279 12.62 6.06 3.25
CA VAL A 279 13.24 5.91 4.57
C VAL A 279 13.34 4.44 4.94
N PHE A 280 12.23 3.70 4.86
CA PHE A 280 12.23 2.27 5.16
C PHE A 280 13.21 1.49 4.28
N LYS A 281 13.17 1.72 2.96
CA LYS A 281 14.07 1.05 2.01
C LYS A 281 15.53 1.33 2.37
N SER A 282 15.88 2.60 2.58
CA SER A 282 17.24 3.01 2.95
C SER A 282 17.68 2.36 4.26
N ALA A 283 16.84 2.40 5.30
CA ALA A 283 17.14 1.80 6.60
C ALA A 283 17.32 0.27 6.50
N LYS A 284 16.44 -0.42 5.77
CA LYS A 284 16.53 -1.87 5.52
C LYS A 284 17.82 -2.23 4.77
N ASP A 285 18.14 -1.50 3.70
CA ASP A 285 19.30 -1.79 2.88
C ASP A 285 20.61 -1.55 3.67
N CYS A 286 20.65 -0.52 4.51
CA CYS A 286 21.79 -0.25 5.41
C CYS A 286 21.89 -1.26 6.57
N GLY A 287 20.74 -1.68 7.10
CA GLY A 287 20.64 -2.59 8.24
C GLY A 287 20.64 -4.08 7.89
N LEU A 288 20.75 -4.43 6.61
CA LEU A 288 20.52 -5.80 6.15
C LEU A 288 21.44 -6.83 6.82
N SER A 289 22.69 -6.46 7.12
CA SER A 289 23.64 -7.31 7.84
C SER A 289 23.23 -7.55 9.30
N ARG A 290 22.71 -6.52 9.99
CA ARG A 290 22.18 -6.62 11.36
C ARG A 290 20.93 -7.49 11.38
N ILE A 291 19.98 -7.20 10.47
CA ILE A 291 18.75 -7.99 10.31
C ILE A 291 19.09 -9.46 10.03
N LYS A 292 20.10 -9.75 9.20
CA LYS A 292 20.55 -11.13 8.94
C LYS A 292 21.01 -11.81 10.22
N LYS A 293 21.82 -11.14 11.04
CA LYS A 293 22.29 -11.68 12.33
C LYS A 293 21.12 -11.97 13.26
N THR A 294 20.22 -10.99 13.45
CA THR A 294 19.01 -11.13 14.26
C THR A 294 18.15 -12.33 13.83
N VAL A 295 17.92 -12.49 12.52
CA VAL A 295 17.15 -13.62 11.96
C VAL A 295 17.87 -14.97 12.10
N VAL A 296 19.19 -15.00 12.05
CA VAL A 296 19.96 -16.24 12.27
C VAL A 296 20.01 -16.60 13.76
N GLU A 297 20.17 -15.61 14.63
CA GLU A 297 20.27 -15.78 16.08
C GLU A 297 18.97 -16.29 16.69
N HIS A 298 17.79 -15.75 16.32
CA HIS A 298 16.59 -16.33 16.91
C HIS A 298 16.28 -17.73 16.37
N LYS A 299 16.69 -18.07 15.13
CA LYS A 299 16.53 -19.44 14.61
C LYS A 299 17.28 -20.47 15.46
N LYS A 300 18.38 -20.08 16.11
CA LYS A 300 19.18 -20.95 16.98
C LYS A 300 18.59 -21.11 18.37
N THR A 301 17.85 -20.11 18.87
CA THR A 301 17.32 -20.10 20.25
C THR A 301 15.93 -20.72 20.36
N THR A 302 15.21 -20.94 19.26
CA THR A 302 13.85 -21.52 19.24
C THR A 302 13.81 -22.98 18.80
N SER A 303 14.76 -23.83 19.21
CA SER A 303 14.70 -25.27 18.89
C SER A 303 13.49 -25.98 19.53
N ASP A 304 12.89 -25.44 20.60
CA ASP A 304 11.83 -26.12 21.38
C ASP A 304 10.56 -25.28 21.67
N MET A 305 10.43 -24.08 21.13
CA MET A 305 9.17 -23.30 21.20
C MET A 305 8.88 -22.69 19.83
N THR A 306 7.62 -22.80 19.39
CA THR A 306 7.12 -22.17 18.17
C THR A 306 7.54 -20.70 18.16
N PRO A 307 8.39 -20.24 17.21
CA PRO A 307 8.89 -18.89 17.23
C PRO A 307 7.70 -17.95 17.08
N GLU A 308 7.40 -17.16 18.12
CA GLU A 308 6.51 -16.02 18.00
C GLU A 308 7.10 -15.09 16.91
N TYR A 309 6.57 -15.23 15.69
CA TYR A 309 6.68 -14.29 14.60
C TYR A 309 8.07 -14.00 13.99
N MET A 310 8.93 -15.00 13.75
CA MET A 310 10.18 -14.74 13.01
C MET A 310 10.18 -15.18 11.54
N ILE A 311 10.41 -14.19 10.68
CA ILE A 311 10.48 -14.32 9.23
C ILE A 311 11.82 -14.91 8.78
N SER A 312 11.86 -15.52 7.60
CA SER A 312 13.12 -15.89 6.95
C SER A 312 13.91 -14.65 6.49
N PHE A 313 15.21 -14.79 6.30
CA PHE A 313 16.04 -13.70 5.76
C PHE A 313 15.60 -13.33 4.33
N GLU A 314 15.13 -14.30 3.55
CA GLU A 314 14.53 -14.11 2.22
C GLU A 314 13.30 -13.22 2.28
N SER A 315 12.47 -13.41 3.30
CA SER A 315 11.28 -12.59 3.55
C SER A 315 11.67 -11.21 4.07
N ALA A 316 12.66 -11.13 4.96
CA ALA A 316 13.19 -9.88 5.49
C ALA A 316 13.70 -8.93 4.38
N LYS A 317 14.37 -9.48 3.35
CA LYS A 317 14.83 -8.72 2.17
C LYS A 317 13.68 -8.03 1.41
N LYS A 318 12.48 -8.64 1.44
CA LYS A 318 11.27 -8.19 0.72
C LYS A 318 10.38 -7.26 1.54
N LEU A 319 10.71 -7.01 2.80
CA LEU A 319 9.94 -6.08 3.63
C LEU A 319 9.92 -4.69 3.01
N VAL A 320 8.79 -4.01 3.19
CA VAL A 320 8.55 -2.64 2.76
C VAL A 320 7.87 -1.86 3.89
N PHE A 321 7.73 -0.54 3.76
CA PHE A 321 7.06 0.27 4.77
C PHE A 321 5.64 -0.25 5.12
N HIS A 322 4.91 -0.77 4.14
CA HIS A 322 3.57 -1.35 4.36
C HIS A 322 3.59 -2.59 5.28
N SER A 323 4.72 -3.28 5.39
CA SER A 323 4.91 -4.41 6.30
C SER A 323 4.82 -3.97 7.77
N LEU A 324 5.19 -2.73 8.11
CA LEU A 324 4.99 -2.16 9.46
C LEU A 324 3.50 -2.06 9.79
N ARG A 325 2.69 -1.66 8.81
CA ARG A 325 1.23 -1.58 8.94
C ARG A 325 0.58 -2.96 9.09
N HIS A 326 1.05 -3.98 8.35
CA HIS A 326 0.60 -5.36 8.57
C HIS A 326 0.92 -5.84 9.99
N THR A 327 2.13 -5.53 10.46
CA THR A 327 2.58 -5.86 11.81
C THR A 327 1.71 -5.17 12.87
N PHE A 328 1.43 -3.88 12.71
CA PHE A 328 0.52 -3.14 13.58
C PHE A 328 -0.84 -3.82 13.67
N ALA A 329 -1.45 -4.16 12.54
CA ALA A 329 -2.76 -4.78 12.52
C ALA A 329 -2.79 -6.13 13.24
N THR A 330 -1.80 -6.99 13.01
CA THR A 330 -1.65 -8.27 13.74
C THR A 330 -1.52 -8.04 15.24
N ASN A 331 -0.66 -7.10 15.66
CA ASN A 331 -0.48 -6.78 17.08
C ASN A 331 -1.74 -6.20 17.71
N LEU A 332 -2.49 -5.40 16.95
CA LEU A 332 -3.74 -4.81 17.38
C LEU A 332 -4.81 -5.87 17.60
N VAL A 333 -4.90 -6.89 16.73
CA VAL A 333 -5.78 -8.06 16.94
C VAL A 333 -5.43 -8.74 18.27
N LYS A 334 -4.16 -9.07 18.50
CA LYS A 334 -3.69 -9.67 19.76
C LYS A 334 -4.07 -8.80 20.97
N HIS A 335 -3.95 -7.49 20.84
CA HIS A 335 -4.33 -6.54 21.89
C HIS A 335 -5.84 -6.49 22.14
N CYS A 336 -6.67 -6.50 21.10
CA CYS A 336 -8.13 -6.54 21.20
C CYS A 336 -8.57 -7.75 22.03
N TYR A 337 -8.06 -8.94 21.69
CA TYR A 337 -8.38 -10.15 22.43
C TYR A 337 -7.95 -10.11 23.89
N LYS A 338 -6.77 -9.54 24.19
CA LYS A 338 -6.30 -9.37 25.58
C LYS A 338 -7.20 -8.44 26.41
N LEU A 339 -7.88 -7.49 25.77
CA LEU A 339 -8.74 -6.52 26.43
C LEU A 339 -10.24 -6.83 26.31
N GLY A 340 -10.62 -7.95 25.69
CA GLY A 340 -12.03 -8.27 25.42
C GLY A 340 -12.72 -7.32 24.44
N ILE A 341 -11.96 -6.62 23.60
CA ILE A 341 -12.48 -5.72 22.56
C ILE A 341 -12.70 -6.52 21.27
N ASP A 342 -13.79 -6.26 20.54
CA ASP A 342 -14.03 -6.91 19.25
C ASP A 342 -13.02 -6.42 18.18
N PRO A 343 -12.11 -7.29 17.69
CA PRO A 343 -11.15 -6.93 16.65
C PRO A 343 -11.81 -6.62 15.31
N TRP A 344 -13.01 -7.12 15.02
CA TRP A 344 -13.71 -6.83 13.75
C TRP A 344 -14.10 -5.37 13.61
N VAL A 345 -14.38 -4.72 14.73
CA VAL A 345 -14.71 -3.29 14.79
C VAL A 345 -13.43 -2.49 14.95
N TYR A 346 -12.69 -2.71 16.05
CA TYR A 346 -11.60 -1.82 16.43
C TYR A 346 -10.43 -1.84 15.42
N VAL A 347 -10.00 -3.02 14.95
CA VAL A 347 -8.91 -3.09 13.96
C VAL A 347 -9.33 -2.48 12.63
N ARG A 348 -10.59 -2.69 12.22
CA ARG A 348 -11.12 -2.12 10.97
C ARG A 348 -11.12 -0.60 11.03
N ASP A 349 -11.53 -0.01 12.15
CA ASP A 349 -11.67 1.43 12.33
C ASP A 349 -10.29 2.11 12.39
N GLN A 350 -9.35 1.55 13.17
CA GLN A 350 -7.97 2.04 13.24
C GLN A 350 -7.26 1.98 11.89
N MET A 351 -7.51 0.91 11.12
CA MET A 351 -6.88 0.70 9.82
C MET A 351 -7.60 1.44 8.68
N GLY A 352 -8.89 1.74 8.82
CA GLY A 352 -9.73 2.24 7.73
C GLY A 352 -9.85 1.22 6.60
N HIS A 353 -10.25 -0.01 6.93
CA HIS A 353 -10.60 -1.03 5.93
C HIS A 353 -12.08 -0.93 5.57
N GLU A 354 -12.37 -0.81 4.27
CA GLU A 354 -13.76 -0.82 3.77
C GLU A 354 -14.34 -2.23 3.72
N LYS A 355 -13.48 -3.19 3.34
CA LYS A 355 -13.84 -4.58 3.11
C LYS A 355 -13.53 -5.42 4.35
N ARG A 356 -14.52 -6.19 4.81
CA ARG A 356 -14.40 -7.05 6.00
C ARG A 356 -13.30 -8.09 5.83
N GLU A 357 -13.13 -8.62 4.62
CA GLU A 357 -12.13 -9.62 4.23
C GLU A 357 -10.69 -9.12 4.45
N THR A 358 -10.49 -7.80 4.40
CA THR A 358 -9.17 -7.20 4.67
C THR A 358 -8.83 -7.29 6.16
N THR A 359 -9.79 -7.06 7.05
CA THR A 359 -9.61 -7.21 8.50
C THR A 359 -9.53 -8.69 8.91
N GLU A 360 -10.38 -9.53 8.31
CA GLU A 360 -10.39 -10.99 8.50
C GLU A 360 -9.01 -11.61 8.34
N THR A 361 -8.26 -11.14 7.33
CA THR A 361 -6.90 -11.61 7.04
C THR A 361 -5.99 -11.55 8.26
N TYR A 362 -6.09 -10.51 9.10
CA TYR A 362 -5.28 -10.39 10.32
C TYR A 362 -5.83 -11.20 11.49
N ILE A 363 -7.15 -11.31 11.60
CA ILE A 363 -7.83 -12.07 12.64
C ILE A 363 -7.52 -13.57 12.48
N VAL A 364 -7.74 -14.10 11.28
CA VAL A 364 -7.43 -15.49 10.94
C VAL A 364 -5.94 -15.77 11.11
N PHE A 365 -5.08 -14.83 10.73
CA PHE A 365 -3.63 -14.99 10.90
C PHE A 365 -3.21 -15.08 12.38
N GLU A 366 -3.73 -14.22 13.24
CA GLU A 366 -3.44 -14.25 14.69
C GLU A 366 -3.99 -15.52 15.35
N ALA A 367 -5.21 -15.95 15.00
CA ALA A 367 -5.84 -17.16 15.51
C ALA A 367 -5.04 -18.42 15.16
N ASN A 368 -4.59 -18.53 13.91
CA ASN A 368 -3.74 -19.63 13.44
C ASN A 368 -2.40 -19.69 14.18
N ILE A 369 -1.81 -18.54 14.51
CA ILE A 369 -0.52 -18.48 15.22
C ILE A 369 -0.66 -18.93 16.68
N HIS A 370 -1.76 -18.52 17.33
CA HIS A 370 -2.00 -18.84 18.73
C HIS A 370 -2.76 -20.15 18.95
N ALA A 371 -2.89 -20.98 17.90
CA ALA A 371 -3.62 -22.25 17.92
C ALA A 371 -5.02 -22.14 18.57
N ARG A 372 -5.67 -20.98 18.44
CA ARG A 372 -6.95 -20.71 19.10
C ARG A 372 -8.09 -21.56 18.53
N ASP A 373 -7.89 -22.18 17.36
CA ASP A 373 -8.85 -23.15 16.83
C ASP A 373 -9.01 -24.37 17.75
N ALA A 374 -7.96 -24.80 18.47
CA ALA A 374 -8.10 -25.86 19.49
C ALA A 374 -8.96 -25.38 20.67
N ILE A 375 -8.69 -24.17 21.17
CA ILE A 375 -9.42 -23.56 22.30
C ILE A 375 -10.87 -23.25 21.92
N ARG A 376 -11.13 -22.86 20.67
CA ARG A 376 -12.47 -22.56 20.17
C ARG A 376 -13.32 -23.82 19.97
N THR A 377 -12.68 -24.95 19.65
CA THR A 377 -13.33 -26.26 19.60
C THR A 377 -13.67 -26.74 21.02
N ASP A 378 -12.78 -26.55 21.99
CA ASP A 378 -13.05 -26.87 23.40
C ASP A 378 -14.17 -26.00 24.00
N LEU A 379 -14.16 -24.68 23.74
CA LEU A 379 -15.20 -23.77 24.22
C LEU A 379 -16.58 -24.03 23.58
N SER A 380 -16.63 -24.49 22.32
CA SER A 380 -17.90 -24.88 21.69
C SER A 380 -18.49 -26.19 22.22
N ILE A 381 -17.69 -27.03 22.88
CA ILE A 381 -18.15 -28.29 23.49
C ILE A 381 -18.72 -28.04 24.90
N GLU A 382 -18.29 -26.98 25.59
CA GLU A 382 -18.82 -26.60 26.91
C GLU A 382 -20.19 -25.89 26.82
N ASP A 383 -20.44 -25.11 25.76
CA ASP A 383 -21.71 -24.39 25.57
C ASP A 383 -22.88 -25.27 25.06
N GLU A 384 -22.64 -26.53 24.68
CA GLU A 384 -23.69 -27.49 24.25
C GLU A 384 -24.21 -28.39 25.39
N ASN A 385 -23.75 -28.20 26.63
CA ASN A 385 -24.12 -29.03 27.79
C ASN A 385 -24.97 -28.33 28.87
N TYR A 386 -25.77 -27.32 28.52
CA TYR A 386 -26.81 -26.77 29.41
C TYR A 386 -28.17 -26.62 28.73
#